data_AF-A0A832SX67-F1
#
_entry.id   AF-A0A832SX67-F1
#
_cell.length_a   1.000
_cell.length_b   1.000
_cell.length_c   1.000
_cell.angle_alpha   90.00
_cell.angle_beta   90.00
_cell.angle_gamma   90.00
#
_symmetry.space_group_name_H-M   'P 1'
#
loop_
_entity.id
_entity.type
_entity.pdbx_description
1 polymer ?
#
loop_
_entity_poly.entity_id
_entity_poly.type
_entity_poly.pdbx_seq_one_letter_code
_entity_poly.pdbx_strand_id
1 'polypeptide(L)'
;MEDRQKLEQMINEINQLQQQGETIAQQIEQLNVSLNDIRSAESAVKGLKDATGKETLIPIGAGCFITTELKSEDIIVGVGSDVAIKRSREET
;
A
#
# COMPACT_ATOMS: atom_id res chain seq x y z
N MET A 1 5.90 -23.69 46.69
CA MET A 1 5.54 -24.35 45.40
C MET A 1 4.55 -23.51 44.61
N GLU A 2 3.52 -22.96 45.24
CA GLU A 2 2.55 -22.04 44.60
C GLU A 2 3.18 -20.78 43.98
N ASP A 3 4.14 -20.13 44.64
CA ASP A 3 4.77 -18.91 44.11
C ASP A 3 5.56 -19.15 42.82
N ARG A 4 6.15 -20.33 42.66
CA ARG A 4 6.86 -20.73 41.44
C ARG A 4 5.89 -20.98 40.28
N GLN A 5 4.75 -21.61 40.56
CA GLN A 5 3.70 -21.81 39.57
C GLN A 5 3.08 -20.48 39.12
N LYS A 6 2.84 -19.55 40.06
CA LYS A 6 2.38 -18.19 39.72
C LYS A 6 3.40 -17.43 38.87
N LEU A 7 4.69 -17.54 39.19
CA LEU A 7 5.75 -16.93 38.38
C LEU A 7 5.80 -17.50 36.96
N GLU A 8 5.71 -18.83 36.81
CA GLU A 8 5.68 -19.49 35.51
C GLU A 8 4.43 -19.08 34.70
N GLN A 9 3.27 -18.95 35.35
CA GLN A 9 2.05 -18.43 34.70
C GLN A 9 2.21 -17.00 34.21
N MET A 10 2.74 -16.09 35.04
CA MET A 10 2.97 -14.70 34.63
C MET A 10 3.96 -14.59 33.47
N ILE A 11 5.04 -15.38 33.46
CA ILE A 11 5.99 -15.42 32.35
C ILE A 11 5.32 -15.88 31.06
N ASN A 12 4.48 -16.92 31.14
CA ASN A 12 3.73 -17.40 29.97
C ASN A 12 2.76 -16.34 29.44
N GLU A 13 2.07 -15.63 30.32
CA GLU A 13 1.17 -14.54 29.94
C GLU A 13 1.92 -13.37 29.28
N ILE A 14 3.06 -12.96 29.84
CA ILE A 14 3.92 -11.93 29.24
C ILE A 14 4.39 -12.35 27.84
N ASN A 15 4.82 -13.60 27.67
CA ASN A 15 5.25 -14.10 26.37
C ASN A 15 4.10 -14.10 25.34
N GLN A 16 2.90 -14.48 25.76
CA GLN A 16 1.71 -14.43 24.89
C GLN A 16 1.37 -12.99 24.48
N LEU A 17 1.39 -12.05 25.42
CA LEU A 17 1.15 -10.63 25.16
C LEU A 17 2.21 -10.05 24.23
N GLN A 18 3.48 -10.44 24.40
CA GLN A 18 4.57 -10.02 23.52
C GLN A 18 4.34 -10.50 22.08
N GLN A 19 4.00 -11.78 21.88
CA GLN A 19 3.69 -12.33 20.56
C GLN A 19 2.51 -11.63 19.88
N GLN A 20 1.48 -11.27 20.65
CA GLN A 20 0.35 -10.49 20.15
C GLN A 20 0.81 -9.08 19.73
N GLY A 21 1.64 -8.43 20.54
CA GLY A 21 2.22 -7.12 20.23
C GLY A 21 3.05 -7.14 18.94
N GLU A 22 3.89 -8.15 18.76
CA GLU A 22 4.69 -8.34 17.55
C GLU A 22 3.81 -8.54 16.30
N THR A 23 2.73 -9.32 16.42
CA THR A 23 1.76 -9.53 15.34
C THR A 23 1.07 -8.21 14.95
N ILE A 24 0.64 -7.41 15.93
CA ILE A 24 0.02 -6.10 15.69
C ILE A 24 1.01 -5.16 15.01
N ALA A 25 2.26 -5.13 15.46
CA ALA A 25 3.30 -4.30 14.85
C ALA A 25 3.50 -4.66 13.36
N GLN A 26 3.54 -5.95 13.03
CA GLN A 26 3.63 -6.42 11.64
C GLN A 26 2.41 -6.01 10.80
N GLN A 27 1.20 -6.08 11.36
CA GLN A 27 -0.02 -5.62 10.67
C GLN A 27 0.02 -4.11 10.41
N ILE A 28 0.50 -3.31 11.37
CA ILE A 28 0.67 -1.87 11.19
C ILE A 28 1.67 -1.57 10.08
N GLU A 29 2.78 -2.30 10.00
CA GLU A 29 3.76 -2.14 8.92
C GLU A 29 3.14 -2.43 7.54
N GLN A 30 2.37 -3.50 7.42
CA GLN A 30 1.66 -3.85 6.18
C GLN A 30 0.63 -2.78 5.76
N LEU A 31 -0.09 -2.20 6.73
CA LEU A 31 -1.02 -1.09 6.47
C LEU A 31 -0.27 0.17 6.01
N ASN A 32 0.90 0.46 6.57
CA ASN A 32 1.72 1.59 6.14
C ASN A 32 2.25 1.43 4.71
N VAL A 33 2.62 0.21 4.29
CA VAL A 33 2.98 -0.07 2.89
C VAL A 33 1.81 0.24 1.97
N SER A 34 0.62 -0.31 2.26
CA SER A 34 -0.59 -0.06 1.49
C SER A 34 -0.95 1.44 1.42
N LEU A 35 -0.78 2.16 2.54
CA LEU A 35 -1.03 3.60 2.60
C LEU A 35 -0.05 4.40 1.74
N ASN A 36 1.21 4.00 1.69
CA ASN A 36 2.22 4.65 0.84
C ASN A 36 1.93 4.41 -0.65
N ASP A 37 1.46 3.23 -1.01
CA ASP A 37 1.02 2.93 -2.38
C ASP A 37 -0.16 3.81 -2.79
N ILE A 38 -1.17 3.95 -1.92
CA ILE A 38 -2.34 4.83 -2.14
C ILE A 38 -1.90 6.29 -2.30
N ARG A 39 -1.01 6.79 -1.44
CA ARG A 39 -0.48 8.16 -1.54
C ARG A 39 0.31 8.39 -2.82
N SER A 40 1.07 7.39 -3.26
CA SER A 40 1.82 7.45 -4.52
C SER A 40 0.87 7.50 -5.72
N ALA A 41 -0.19 6.70 -5.71
CA ALA A 41 -1.24 6.75 -6.71
C ALA A 41 -1.96 8.11 -6.73
N GLU A 42 -2.33 8.64 -5.56
CA GLU A 42 -2.94 9.97 -5.43
C GLU A 42 -2.04 11.07 -6.02
N SER A 43 -0.74 11.03 -5.73
CA SER A 43 0.23 11.97 -6.30
C SER A 43 0.35 11.83 -7.82
N ALA A 44 0.32 10.60 -8.35
CA ALA A 44 0.36 10.36 -9.78
C ALA A 44 -0.90 10.90 -10.49
N VAL A 45 -2.09 10.65 -9.93
CA VAL A 45 -3.37 11.18 -10.45
C VAL A 45 -3.37 12.71 -10.47
N LYS A 46 -2.89 13.35 -9.39
CA LYS A 46 -2.73 14.82 -9.35
C LYS A 46 -1.76 15.32 -10.41
N GLY A 47 -0.68 14.59 -10.67
CA GLY A 47 0.33 14.92 -11.68
C GLY A 47 -0.15 14.78 -13.13
N LEU A 48 -1.24 14.04 -13.37
CA LEU A 48 -1.83 13.89 -14.71
C LEU A 48 -2.58 15.13 -15.20
N LYS A 49 -2.87 16.09 -14.31
CA LYS A 49 -3.58 17.31 -14.69
C LYS A 49 -2.86 18.05 -15.82
N ASP A 50 -3.58 18.29 -16.90
CA ASP A 50 -3.11 18.98 -18.10
C ASP A 50 -1.89 18.26 -18.73
N ALA A 51 -1.76 16.94 -18.54
CA ALA A 51 -0.63 16.14 -19.02
C ALA A 51 -0.90 15.42 -20.36
N THR A 52 -2.14 15.49 -20.87
CA THR A 52 -2.48 14.93 -22.19
C THR A 52 -1.62 15.57 -23.29
N GLY A 53 -1.04 14.75 -24.15
CA GLY A 53 -0.13 15.14 -25.23
C GLY A 53 1.32 15.39 -24.80
N LYS A 54 1.65 15.25 -23.50
CA LYS A 54 3.02 15.39 -23.00
C LYS A 54 3.76 14.07 -23.05
N GLU A 55 5.07 14.15 -23.28
CA GLU A 55 5.96 13.00 -23.15
C GLU A 55 6.22 12.65 -21.68
N THR A 56 6.27 11.36 -21.38
CA THR A 56 6.56 10.81 -20.06
C THR A 56 7.41 9.55 -20.18
N LEU A 57 8.10 9.20 -19.09
CA LEU A 57 8.89 7.99 -18.98
C LEU A 57 8.11 6.92 -18.21
N ILE A 58 7.97 5.75 -18.81
CA ILE A 58 7.36 4.58 -18.16
C ILE A 58 8.47 3.57 -17.82
N PRO A 59 8.60 3.16 -16.55
CA PRO A 59 9.55 2.12 -16.17
C PRO A 59 9.10 0.76 -16.71
N ILE A 60 10.02 0.01 -17.32
CA ILE A 60 9.78 -1.36 -17.81
C ILE A 60 10.57 -2.42 -17.03
N GLY A 61 11.29 -2.02 -15.97
CA GLY A 61 12.03 -2.92 -15.07
C GLY A 61 13.55 -2.73 -15.14
N ALA A 62 14.27 -3.21 -14.11
CA ALA A 62 15.73 -3.16 -14.01
C ALA A 62 16.37 -1.77 -14.30
N GLY A 63 15.67 -0.68 -13.97
CA GLY A 63 16.12 0.70 -14.25
C GLY A 63 16.01 1.12 -15.72
N CYS A 64 15.33 0.34 -16.57
CA CYS A 64 15.04 0.67 -17.96
C CYS A 64 13.72 1.45 -18.06
N PHE A 65 13.70 2.44 -18.96
CA PHE A 65 12.56 3.34 -19.19
C PHE A 65 12.28 3.46 -20.68
N ILE A 66 11.01 3.65 -21.02
CA ILE A 66 10.56 3.99 -22.38
C ILE A 66 9.93 5.37 -22.38
N THR A 67 10.18 6.15 -23.42
CA THR A 67 9.50 7.42 -23.67
C THR A 67 8.17 7.16 -24.34
N THR A 68 7.11 7.79 -23.85
CA THR A 68 5.73 7.63 -24.34
C THR A 68 4.99 8.97 -24.29
N GLU A 69 3.92 9.11 -25.05
CA GLU A 69 3.03 10.28 -25.00
C GLU A 69 1.71 9.90 -24.31
N LEU A 70 1.26 10.75 -23.37
CA LEU A 70 0.01 10.57 -22.64
C LEU A 70 -1.20 10.87 -23.53
N LYS A 71 -2.04 9.86 -23.79
CA LYS A 71 -3.20 10.01 -24.68
C LYS A 71 -4.46 10.57 -24.01
N SER A 72 -4.63 10.36 -22.71
CA SER A 72 -5.77 10.86 -21.94
C SER A 72 -5.47 10.89 -20.44
N GLU A 73 -6.32 11.57 -19.68
CA GLU A 73 -6.35 11.55 -18.20
C GLU A 73 -7.31 10.47 -17.64
N ASP A 74 -7.74 9.51 -18.49
CA ASP A 74 -8.57 8.40 -18.05
C ASP A 74 -7.75 7.44 -17.17
N ILE A 75 -8.34 7.02 -16.05
CA ILE A 75 -7.69 6.10 -15.10
C ILE A 75 -8.52 4.82 -15.01
N ILE A 76 -7.84 3.68 -15.05
CA ILE A 76 -8.47 2.38 -14.80
C ILE A 76 -8.29 2.04 -13.33
N VAL A 77 -9.39 2.00 -12.58
CA VAL A 77 -9.41 1.74 -11.14
C VAL A 77 -9.96 0.34 -10.88
N GLY A 78 -9.15 -0.51 -10.22
CA GLY A 78 -9.60 -1.80 -9.73
C GLY A 78 -10.54 -1.62 -8.52
N VAL A 79 -11.71 -2.25 -8.56
CA VAL A 79 -12.71 -2.19 -7.47
C VAL A 79 -12.87 -3.52 -6.73
N GLY A 80 -11.98 -4.47 -7.01
CA GLY A 80 -11.98 -5.82 -6.44
C GLY A 80 -12.78 -6.82 -7.26
N SER A 81 -12.72 -8.09 -6.86
CA SER A 81 -13.38 -9.21 -7.56
C SER A 81 -13.02 -9.30 -9.05
N ASP A 82 -11.76 -9.01 -9.40
CA ASP A 82 -11.27 -8.95 -10.78
C ASP A 82 -12.02 -7.96 -11.69
N VAL A 83 -12.70 -6.97 -11.10
CA VAL A 83 -13.38 -5.89 -11.81
C VAL A 83 -12.56 -4.61 -11.76
N ALA A 84 -12.46 -3.95 -12.92
CA ALA A 84 -11.90 -2.62 -13.05
C ALA A 84 -12.85 -1.71 -13.83
N ILE A 85 -12.88 -0.43 -13.46
CA ILE A 85 -13.71 0.59 -14.08
C ILE A 85 -12.85 1.73 -14.59
N LYS A 86 -13.25 2.32 -15.71
CA LYS A 86 -12.65 3.56 -16.20
C LYS A 86 -13.29 4.74 -15.47
N ARG A 87 -12.48 5.67 -14.98
CA ARG A 87 -12.89 6.94 -14.35
C ARG A 87 -12.08 8.11 -14.89
N SER A 88 -12.63 9.32 -14.76
CA SER A 88 -11.84 10.53 -14.97
C SER A 88 -10.98 10.83 -13.74
N ARG A 89 -10.01 11.75 -13.91
CA ARG A 89 -9.17 12.26 -12.83
C ARG A 89 -9.98 12.90 -11.70
N GLU A 90 -11.10 13.56 -12.00
CA GLU A 90 -11.96 14.20 -10.99
C GLU A 90 -12.72 13.20 -10.11
N GLU A 91 -12.92 11.98 -10.61
CA GLU A 91 -13.70 10.92 -9.97
C GLU A 91 -12.81 9.89 -9.24
N THR A 92 -11.49 10.09 -9.26
CA THR A 92 -10.47 9.19 -8.71
C THR A 92 -9.65 9.89 -7.65
#